data_AF-A0A7S4NN15-F1
#
_entry.id   AF-A0A7S4NN15-F1
#
_cell.length_a   1.000
_cell.length_b   1.000
_cell.length_c   1.000
_cell.angle_alpha   90.00
_cell.angle_beta   90.00
_cell.angle_gamma   90.00
#
_symmetry.space_group_name_H-M   'P 1'
#
loop_
_entity.id
_entity.type
_entity.pdbx_description
1 polymer ?
#
loop_
_entity_poly.entity_id
_entity_poly.type
_entity_poly.pdbx_seq_one_letter_code
_entity_poly.pdbx_strand_id
1 'polypeptide(L)'
;RGIRLILVIFPSFLFQYYGFSLFCEENPSEWCFSFLPSIYSYVQSHYWGVGVLKYYEIKQIPNFLLATPVLLFSLLCLGDFFFVSILRRRKKSLVSLSHYKPLFIFMVYWLLLVLVLVVVSHIQIATRVLTACPPLYWFAASFWLEGNNNNDNNIVTRVVGKI
;
A
#
# COMPACT_ATOMS: atom_id res chain seq x y z
N ARG A 1 -14.07 3.13 21.57
CA ARG A 1 -12.98 3.24 20.57
C ARG A 1 -11.67 2.59 21.06
N GLY A 2 -11.26 2.74 22.32
CA GLY A 2 -10.01 2.16 22.86
C GLY A 2 -9.90 0.64 22.79
N ILE A 3 -10.98 -0.11 23.07
CA ILE A 3 -10.97 -1.59 23.05
C ILE A 3 -10.52 -2.16 21.70
N ARG A 4 -10.89 -1.52 20.58
CA ARG A 4 -10.51 -1.99 19.23
C ARG A 4 -9.00 -1.81 18.98
N LEU A 5 -8.40 -0.73 19.49
CA LEU A 5 -6.96 -0.50 19.36
C LEU A 5 -6.18 -1.54 20.18
N ILE A 6 -6.64 -1.83 21.39
CA ILE A 6 -6.04 -2.83 22.26
C ILE A 6 -6.07 -4.20 21.58
N LEU A 7 -7.21 -4.63 21.03
CA LEU A 7 -7.32 -5.92 20.34
C LEU A 7 -6.36 -6.06 19.15
N VAL A 8 -6.07 -4.99 18.42
CA VAL A 8 -5.17 -5.01 17.25
C VAL A 8 -3.69 -4.99 17.67
N ILE A 9 -3.36 -4.16 18.67
CA ILE A 9 -1.97 -3.86 19.03
C ILE A 9 -1.42 -4.89 20.02
N PHE A 10 -2.27 -5.44 20.89
CA PHE A 10 -1.86 -6.36 21.95
C PHE A 10 -1.11 -7.61 21.47
N PRO A 11 -1.55 -8.33 20.40
CA PRO A 11 -0.79 -9.49 19.90
C PRO A 11 0.62 -9.13 19.42
N SER A 12 0.79 -7.92 18.86
CA SER A 12 2.10 -7.47 18.37
C SER A 12 3.07 -7.23 19.53
N PHE A 13 2.59 -6.63 20.63
CA PHE A 13 3.41 -6.47 21.83
C PHE A 13 3.72 -7.80 22.51
N LEU A 14 2.74 -8.72 22.58
CA LEU A 14 2.99 -10.06 23.10
C LEU A 14 4.07 -10.79 22.31
N PHE A 15 4.03 -10.71 20.98
CA PHE A 15 5.05 -11.32 20.12
C PHE A 15 6.44 -10.70 20.36
N GLN A 16 6.53 -9.37 20.48
CA GLN A 16 7.82 -8.72 20.78
C GLN A 16 8.34 -9.08 22.17
N TYR A 17 7.47 -9.14 23.18
CA TYR A 17 7.85 -9.54 24.53
C TYR A 17 8.34 -10.99 24.58
N TYR A 18 7.62 -11.91 23.93
CA TYR A 18 8.02 -13.31 23.83
C TYR A 18 9.38 -13.49 23.12
N GLY A 19 9.62 -12.73 22.04
CA GLY A 19 10.92 -12.71 21.39
C GLY A 19 12.02 -12.16 22.30
N PHE A 20 11.76 -11.12 23.08
CA PHE A 20 12.72 -10.56 24.02
C PHE A 20 13.12 -11.55 25.11
N SER A 21 12.15 -12.24 25.74
CA SER A 21 12.44 -13.24 26.77
C SER A 21 13.25 -14.43 26.22
N LEU A 22 13.02 -14.81 24.96
CA LEU A 22 13.72 -15.96 24.36
C LEU A 22 15.17 -15.66 23.97
N PHE A 23 15.47 -14.45 23.50
CA PHE A 23 16.75 -14.13 22.85
C PHE A 23 17.64 -13.15 23.64
N CYS A 24 17.12 -12.52 24.71
CA CYS A 24 17.88 -11.56 25.51
C CYS A 24 18.28 -12.10 26.90
N GLU A 25 17.93 -13.34 27.25
CA GLU A 25 18.34 -13.98 28.52
C GLU A 25 19.72 -14.63 28.43
N GLU A 26 19.94 -15.54 27.48
CA GLU A 26 21.23 -16.21 27.26
C GLU A 26 21.90 -15.70 25.97
N ASN A 27 23.12 -15.14 26.09
CA ASN A 27 23.88 -14.52 24.98
C ASN A 27 23.08 -13.44 24.22
N PRO A 28 22.87 -12.25 24.84
CA PRO A 28 22.01 -11.22 24.29
C PRO A 28 22.51 -10.74 22.94
N SER A 29 21.62 -10.78 21.95
CA SER A 29 21.88 -10.19 20.63
C SER A 29 21.96 -8.66 20.71
N GLU A 30 22.66 -8.03 19.76
CA GLU A 30 22.89 -6.57 19.74
C GLU A 30 21.60 -5.74 19.78
N TRP A 31 20.50 -6.26 19.23
CA TRP A 31 19.20 -5.57 19.22
C TRP A 31 18.55 -5.45 20.60
N CYS A 32 18.96 -6.26 21.59
CA CYS A 32 18.47 -6.18 22.97
C CYS A 32 18.86 -4.85 23.65
N PHE A 33 19.96 -4.21 23.20
CA PHE A 33 20.46 -2.95 23.76
C PHE A 33 19.98 -1.69 23.02
N SER A 34 19.15 -1.86 21.99
CA SER A 34 18.63 -0.75 21.18
C SER A 34 17.55 0.04 21.95
N PHE A 35 17.46 1.36 21.73
CA PHE A 35 16.45 2.22 22.36
C PHE A 35 15.00 1.75 22.10
N LEU A 36 14.78 1.07 20.98
CA LEU A 36 13.54 0.38 20.63
C LEU A 36 13.88 -1.05 20.20
N PRO A 37 13.92 -2.02 21.14
CA PRO A 37 14.30 -3.40 20.84
C PRO A 37 13.19 -4.06 20.05
N SER A 38 13.41 -4.24 18.74
CA SER A 38 12.49 -4.93 17.83
C SER A 38 13.25 -6.03 17.10
N ILE A 39 12.97 -7.27 17.50
CA ILE A 39 13.52 -8.47 16.84
C ILE A 39 13.24 -8.45 15.32
N TYR A 40 12.05 -8.00 14.92
CA TYR A 40 11.65 -7.95 13.53
C TYR A 40 12.51 -6.95 12.73
N SER A 41 12.68 -5.74 13.25
CA SER A 41 13.49 -4.70 12.59
C SER A 41 14.97 -5.12 12.48
N TYR A 42 15.50 -5.79 13.51
CA TYR A 42 16.85 -6.36 13.48
C TYR A 42 16.99 -7.44 12.41
N VAL A 43 16.09 -8.43 12.38
CA VAL A 43 16.15 -9.52 11.40
C VAL A 43 16.01 -9.01 9.97
N GLN A 44 15.08 -8.09 9.74
CA GLN A 44 14.86 -7.47 8.43
C GLN A 44 16.11 -6.77 7.90
N SER A 45 16.81 -6.02 8.74
CA SER A 45 18.00 -5.28 8.32
C SER A 45 19.25 -6.15 8.24
N HIS A 46 19.47 -7.01 9.24
CA HIS A 46 20.69 -7.82 9.41
C HIS A 46 20.74 -8.99 8.42
N TYR A 47 19.66 -9.76 8.30
CA TYR A 47 19.63 -10.96 7.47
C TYR A 47 19.04 -10.72 6.08
N TRP A 48 18.01 -9.89 5.96
CA TRP A 48 17.31 -9.69 4.70
C TRP A 48 17.75 -8.44 3.94
N GLY A 49 18.64 -7.62 4.53
CA GLY A 49 19.14 -6.40 3.90
C GLY A 49 18.05 -5.40 3.56
N VAL A 50 16.93 -5.41 4.29
CA VAL A 50 15.82 -4.46 4.09
C VAL A 50 16.24 -3.10 4.63
N GLY A 51 16.03 -2.05 3.83
CA GLY A 51 16.40 -0.69 4.18
C GLY A 51 15.96 0.29 3.08
N VAL A 52 15.92 1.56 3.42
CA VAL A 52 15.55 2.63 2.47
C VAL A 52 16.52 2.59 1.29
N LEU A 53 15.99 2.31 0.10
CA LEU A 53 16.71 2.22 -1.18
C LEU A 53 17.85 1.19 -1.26
N LYS A 54 18.02 0.33 -0.25
CA LYS A 54 19.10 -0.68 -0.21
C LYS A 54 18.93 -1.78 -1.27
N TYR A 55 17.72 -1.90 -1.82
CA TYR A 55 17.34 -2.92 -2.81
C TYR A 55 17.54 -2.47 -4.26
N TYR A 56 18.00 -1.25 -4.54
CA TYR A 56 18.20 -0.79 -5.92
C TYR A 56 19.54 -1.27 -6.49
N GLU A 57 19.70 -2.59 -6.61
CA GLU A 57 20.87 -3.23 -7.20
C GLU A 57 20.60 -3.72 -8.64
N ILE A 58 21.61 -3.63 -9.50
CA ILE A 58 21.55 -4.07 -10.92
C ILE A 58 21.17 -5.55 -11.03
N LYS A 59 21.58 -6.37 -10.06
CA LYS A 59 21.29 -7.82 -10.04
C LYS A 59 19.78 -8.13 -9.95
N GLN A 60 18.96 -7.15 -9.58
CA GLN A 60 17.54 -7.33 -9.32
C GLN A 60 16.65 -6.77 -10.43
N ILE A 61 17.23 -6.29 -11.53
CA ILE A 61 16.51 -5.85 -12.73
C ILE A 61 15.42 -6.86 -13.18
N PRO A 62 15.65 -8.19 -13.18
CA PRO A 62 14.60 -9.15 -13.55
C PRO A 62 13.35 -9.05 -12.66
N ASN A 63 13.54 -8.79 -11.36
CA ASN A 63 12.43 -8.65 -10.42
C ASN A 63 11.66 -7.35 -10.63
N PHE A 64 12.37 -6.26 -10.96
CA PHE A 64 11.74 -4.99 -11.31
C PHE A 64 10.91 -5.11 -12.60
N LEU A 65 11.42 -5.82 -13.61
CA LEU A 65 10.69 -6.07 -14.84
C LEU A 65 9.38 -6.82 -14.57
N LEU A 66 9.43 -7.86 -13.74
CA LEU A 66 8.24 -8.63 -13.36
C LEU A 66 7.22 -7.80 -12.56
N ALA A 67 7.70 -6.87 -11.73
CA ALA A 67 6.84 -6.01 -10.91
C ALA A 67 6.25 -4.81 -11.66
N THR A 68 6.87 -4.43 -12.78
CA THR A 68 6.49 -3.28 -13.60
C THR A 68 5.00 -3.20 -13.91
N PRO A 69 4.31 -4.24 -14.43
CA PRO A 69 2.90 -4.14 -14.78
C PRO A 69 2.01 -3.81 -13.56
N VAL A 70 2.26 -4.44 -12.41
CA VAL A 70 1.49 -4.23 -11.19
C VAL A 70 1.71 -2.82 -10.64
N LEU A 71 2.94 -2.34 -10.66
CA LEU A 71 3.29 -1.00 -10.20
C LEU A 71 2.72 0.08 -11.11
N LEU A 72 2.88 -0.06 -12.43
CA LEU A 72 2.29 0.86 -13.40
C LEU A 72 0.78 0.94 -13.23
N PHE A 73 0.10 -0.19 -13.10
CA PHE A 73 -1.34 -0.24 -12.91
C PHE A 73 -1.77 0.46 -11.60
N SER A 74 -1.01 0.25 -10.52
CA SER A 74 -1.24 0.91 -9.24
C SER A 74 -1.04 2.43 -9.32
N LEU A 75 -0.03 2.89 -10.07
CA LEU A 75 0.26 4.31 -10.28
C LEU A 75 -0.79 4.99 -11.16
N LEU A 76 -1.26 4.32 -12.21
CA LEU A 76 -2.35 4.83 -13.06
C LEU A 76 -3.65 4.99 -12.27
N CYS A 77 -4.02 3.98 -11.47
CA CYS A 77 -5.17 4.05 -10.56
C CYS A 77 -5.10 5.26 -9.63
N LEU A 78 -3.95 5.49 -9.00
CA LEU A 78 -3.74 6.63 -8.12
C LEU A 78 -3.82 7.96 -8.89
N GLY A 79 -3.17 8.03 -10.06
CA GLY A 79 -3.16 9.20 -10.93
C GLY A 79 -4.56 9.62 -11.35
N ASP A 80 -5.36 8.68 -11.86
CA ASP A 80 -6.75 8.94 -12.29
C ASP A 80 -7.62 9.39 -11.12
N PHE A 81 -7.50 8.74 -9.96
CA PHE A 81 -8.28 9.10 -8.78
C PHE A 81 -7.95 10.52 -8.28
N PHE A 82 -6.66 10.86 -8.16
CA PHE A 82 -6.24 12.19 -7.72
C PHE A 82 -6.56 13.26 -8.77
N PHE A 83 -6.43 12.96 -10.06
CA PHE A 83 -6.78 13.86 -11.15
C PHE A 83 -8.28 14.21 -11.12
N VAL A 84 -9.16 13.20 -11.03
CA VAL A 84 -10.61 13.40 -10.89
C VAL A 84 -10.93 14.15 -9.59
N SER A 85 -10.25 13.83 -8.50
CA SER A 85 -10.40 14.55 -7.21
C SER A 85 -10.11 16.05 -7.35
N ILE A 86 -9.03 16.41 -8.05
CA ILE A 86 -8.62 17.80 -8.29
C ILE A 86 -9.62 18.51 -9.20
N LEU A 87 -10.04 17.88 -10.30
CA LEU A 87 -11.02 18.44 -11.22
C LEU A 87 -12.38 18.66 -10.55
N ARG A 88 -12.82 17.74 -9.69
CA ARG A 88 -14.07 17.85 -8.93
C ARG A 88 -14.01 18.93 -7.85
N ARG A 89 -12.84 19.23 -7.28
CA ARG A 89 -12.69 20.40 -6.39
C ARG A 89 -12.88 21.72 -7.15
N ARG A 90 -12.51 21.78 -8.43
CA ARG A 90 -12.66 22.98 -9.27
C ARG A 90 -14.10 23.21 -9.73
N LYS A 91 -14.83 22.15 -10.10
CA LYS A 91 -16.26 22.24 -10.41
C LYS A 91 -17.06 21.94 -9.14
N LYS A 92 -17.59 22.95 -8.45
CA LYS A 92 -18.53 22.81 -7.30
C LYS A 92 -19.81 22.07 -7.72
N SER A 93 -19.72 20.77 -7.96
CA SER A 93 -20.81 19.90 -8.40
C SER A 93 -21.40 19.20 -7.18
N LEU A 94 -22.70 19.43 -6.96
CA LEU A 94 -23.56 18.92 -5.89
C LEU A 94 -23.87 17.42 -6.05
N VAL A 95 -22.88 16.57 -6.35
CA VAL A 95 -23.08 15.11 -6.38
C VAL A 95 -22.76 14.55 -4.99
N SER A 96 -23.73 13.81 -4.44
CA SER A 96 -23.77 13.23 -3.09
C SER A 96 -22.39 12.79 -2.58
N LEU A 97 -21.85 13.58 -1.64
CA LEU A 97 -20.52 13.42 -1.06
C LEU A 97 -20.41 12.21 -0.10
N SER A 98 -21.49 11.45 0.08
CA SER A 98 -21.57 10.42 1.13
C SER A 98 -20.72 9.18 0.81
N HIS A 99 -20.75 8.70 -0.43
CA HIS A 99 -20.05 7.46 -0.83
C HIS A 99 -18.56 7.67 -1.12
N TYR A 100 -18.13 8.91 -1.38
CA TYR A 100 -16.75 9.25 -1.78
C TYR A 100 -15.77 9.36 -0.61
N LYS A 101 -16.28 9.64 0.61
CA LYS A 101 -15.45 9.82 1.81
C LYS A 101 -14.65 8.57 2.22
N PRO A 102 -15.23 7.36 2.30
CA PRO A 102 -14.44 6.17 2.63
C PRO A 102 -13.43 5.83 1.54
N LEU A 103 -13.80 5.96 0.26
CA LEU A 103 -12.92 5.66 -0.88
C LEU A 103 -11.65 6.53 -0.88
N PHE A 104 -11.78 7.80 -0.53
CA PHE A 104 -10.61 8.68 -0.39
C PHE A 104 -9.61 8.16 0.66
N ILE A 105 -10.09 7.70 1.82
CA ILE A 105 -9.21 7.15 2.86
C ILE A 105 -8.50 5.88 2.37
N PHE A 106 -9.20 5.03 1.62
CA PHE A 106 -8.62 3.82 1.03
C PHE A 106 -7.55 4.15 -0.02
N MET A 107 -7.78 5.16 -0.86
CA MET A 107 -6.80 5.56 -1.88
C MET A 107 -5.56 6.24 -1.26
N VAL A 108 -5.71 7.01 -0.18
CA VAL A 108 -4.56 7.55 0.56
C VAL A 108 -3.77 6.43 1.23
N TYR A 109 -4.46 5.45 1.84
CA TYR A 109 -3.81 4.26 2.38
C TYR A 109 -3.07 3.48 1.29
N TRP A 110 -3.67 3.31 0.11
CA TRP A 110 -3.05 2.66 -1.04
C TRP A 110 -1.78 3.38 -1.50
N LEU A 111 -1.81 4.72 -1.59
CA LEU A 111 -0.63 5.52 -1.92
C LEU A 111 0.50 5.31 -0.92
N LEU A 112 0.20 5.38 0.38
CA LEU A 112 1.19 5.16 1.44
C LEU A 112 1.76 3.74 1.38
N LEU A 113 0.91 2.75 1.11
CA LEU A 113 1.33 1.36 0.98
C LEU A 113 2.29 1.17 -0.20
N VAL A 114 1.93 1.67 -1.40
CA VAL A 114 2.81 1.63 -2.59
C VAL A 114 4.14 2.32 -2.29
N LEU A 115 4.12 3.50 -1.66
CA LEU A 115 5.33 4.25 -1.33
C LEU A 115 6.24 3.47 -0.38
N VAL A 116 5.71 2.94 0.72
CA VAL A 116 6.49 2.15 1.68
C VAL A 116 7.06 0.89 1.02
N LEU A 117 6.25 0.21 0.20
CA LEU A 117 6.67 -1.01 -0.47
C LEU A 117 7.80 -0.75 -1.49
N VAL A 118 7.74 0.35 -2.23
CA VAL A 118 8.78 0.70 -3.22
C VAL A 118 10.06 1.22 -2.55
N VAL A 119 9.94 2.00 -1.47
CA VAL A 119 11.10 2.65 -0.83
C VAL A 119 11.84 1.71 0.12
N VAL A 120 11.11 0.88 0.87
CA VAL A 120 11.67 0.12 2.00
C VAL A 120 11.71 -1.38 1.70
N SER A 121 10.72 -1.92 0.99
CA SER A 121 10.56 -3.37 0.85
C SER A 121 11.14 -3.92 -0.46
N HIS A 122 11.35 -5.23 -0.49
CA HIS A 122 11.76 -5.94 -1.70
C HIS A 122 10.62 -5.95 -2.72
N ILE A 123 10.94 -5.64 -3.98
CA ILE A 123 9.95 -5.52 -5.06
C ILE A 123 9.09 -6.78 -5.26
N GLN A 124 9.65 -7.96 -4.94
CA GLN A 124 8.98 -9.25 -5.02
C GLN A 124 7.85 -9.42 -3.99
N ILE A 125 8.01 -8.82 -2.81
CA ILE A 125 6.97 -8.84 -1.77
C ILE A 125 5.93 -7.78 -2.11
N ALA A 126 6.39 -6.62 -2.63
CA ALA A 126 5.52 -5.53 -3.04
C ALA A 126 4.44 -5.99 -4.03
N THR A 127 4.80 -6.73 -5.09
CA THR A 127 3.81 -7.21 -6.07
C THR A 127 2.72 -8.07 -5.43
N ARG A 128 3.11 -9.01 -4.56
CA ARG A 128 2.16 -9.90 -3.86
C ARG A 128 1.20 -9.12 -2.99
N VAL A 129 1.71 -8.17 -2.20
CA VAL A 129 0.88 -7.33 -1.33
C VAL A 129 -0.06 -6.47 -2.16
N LEU A 130 0.43 -5.86 -3.24
CA LEU A 130 -0.40 -5.02 -4.11
C LEU A 130 -1.52 -5.84 -4.81
N THR A 131 -1.21 -7.04 -5.29
CA THR A 131 -2.24 -7.91 -5.92
C THR A 131 -3.29 -8.44 -4.96
N ALA A 132 -3.03 -8.44 -3.65
CA ALA A 132 -3.99 -8.87 -2.65
C ALA A 132 -5.01 -7.79 -2.27
N CYS A 133 -4.76 -6.53 -2.65
CA CYS A 133 -5.57 -5.41 -2.20
C CYS A 133 -6.71 -5.07 -3.18
N PRO A 134 -7.90 -4.70 -2.67
CA PRO A 134 -9.06 -4.34 -3.50
C PRO A 134 -8.88 -3.19 -4.52
N PRO A 135 -8.10 -2.11 -4.25
CA PRO A 135 -7.99 -0.97 -5.17
C PRO A 135 -7.56 -1.36 -6.58
N LEU A 136 -6.66 -2.35 -6.69
CA LEU A 136 -6.16 -2.83 -7.98
C LEU A 136 -7.30 -3.45 -8.82
N TYR A 137 -8.17 -4.24 -8.21
CA TYR A 137 -9.31 -4.86 -8.90
C TYR A 137 -10.41 -3.86 -9.23
N TRP A 138 -10.66 -2.87 -8.37
CA TRP A 138 -11.63 -1.81 -8.66
C TRP A 138 -11.23 -1.00 -9.88
N PHE A 139 -9.94 -0.70 -10.03
CA PHE A 139 -9.42 -0.02 -11.21
C PHE A 139 -9.51 -0.88 -12.49
N ALA A 140 -9.21 -2.18 -12.37
CA ALA A 140 -9.39 -3.12 -13.49
C ALA A 140 -10.85 -3.21 -13.93
N ALA A 141 -11.78 -3.27 -12.98
CA ALA A 141 -13.20 -3.28 -13.27
C ALA A 141 -13.67 -1.97 -13.93
N SER A 142 -13.21 -0.81 -13.46
CA SER A 142 -13.56 0.47 -14.10
C SER A 142 -13.05 0.56 -15.53
N PHE A 143 -11.82 0.10 -15.78
CA PHE A 143 -11.26 0.08 -17.13
C PHE A 143 -12.04 -0.85 -18.07
N TRP A 144 -12.43 -2.03 -17.59
CA TRP A 144 -13.24 -2.97 -18.36
C TRP A 144 -14.63 -2.42 -18.70
N LEU A 145 -15.31 -1.83 -17.73
CA LEU A 145 -16.62 -1.20 -17.92
C LEU A 145 -16.54 0.00 -18.88
N GLU A 146 -15.45 0.75 -18.86
CA GLU A 146 -15.21 1.84 -19.81
C GLU A 146 -15.02 1.33 -21.24
N GLY A 147 -14.27 0.24 -21.43
CA GLY A 147 -14.10 -0.40 -22.73
C GLY A 147 -15.42 -0.83 -23.36
N ASN A 148 -16.35 -1.35 -22.56
CA ASN A 148 -17.68 -1.78 -23.01
C ASN A 148 -18.61 -0.59 -23.33
N ASN A 149 -18.53 0.50 -22.56
CA ASN A 149 -19.37 1.69 -22.75
C ASN A 149 -18.91 2.63 -23.89
N ASN A 150 -17.82 2.30 -24.62
CA ASN A 150 -17.35 3.11 -25.76
C ASN A 150 -18.31 3.09 -26.96
N ASN A 151 -19.36 2.28 -26.90
CA ASN A 151 -20.44 2.29 -27.89
C ASN A 151 -21.53 3.35 -27.63
N ASP A 152 -21.52 4.07 -26.50
CA ASP A 152 -22.52 5.10 -26.18
C ASP A 152 -21.89 6.51 -26.02
N ASN A 153 -22.28 7.42 -26.92
CA ASN A 153 -21.64 8.70 -27.26
C ASN A 153 -21.66 9.85 -26.22
N ASN A 154 -21.75 9.60 -24.91
CA ASN A 154 -21.85 10.71 -23.93
C ASN A 154 -20.66 10.75 -22.95
N ILE A 155 -19.63 11.50 -23.34
CA ILE A 155 -18.38 11.73 -22.59
C ILE A 155 -18.61 12.45 -21.24
N VAL A 156 -19.68 13.25 -21.13
CA VAL A 156 -19.95 14.08 -19.94
C VAL A 156 -20.56 13.28 -18.79
N THR A 157 -21.38 12.27 -19.06
CA THR A 157 -21.91 11.34 -18.03
C THR A 157 -20.85 10.36 -17.54
N ARG A 158 -19.82 10.08 -18.35
CA ARG A 158 -18.74 9.11 -18.07
C ARG A 158 -17.81 9.48 -16.91
N VAL A 159 -17.56 10.76 -16.70
CA VAL A 159 -16.66 11.24 -15.63
C VAL A 159 -17.43 11.52 -14.34
N VAL A 160 -18.73 11.82 -14.45
CA VAL A 160 -19.59 12.19 -13.31
C VAL A 160 -20.31 10.98 -12.71
N GLY A 161 -20.63 9.95 -13.51
CA GLY A 161 -21.19 8.67 -13.03
C GLY A 161 -20.16 7.68 -12.49
N LYS A 162 -18.90 8.12 -12.32
CA LYS A 162 -17.73 7.27 -12.06
C LYS A 162 -17.47 7.04 -10.56
N ILE A 163 -18.55 6.80 -9.79
CA ILE A 163 -18.71 6.17 -8.45
C ILE A 163 -20.11 6.48 -7.92
#